data_AF-A0A7X2HC36-F1
#
_entry.id   AF-A0A7X2HC36-F1
#
_cell.length_a   1.000
_cell.length_b   1.000
_cell.length_c   1.000
_cell.angle_alpha   90.00
_cell.angle_beta   90.00
_cell.angle_gamma   90.00
#
_symmetry.space_group_name_H-M   'P 1'
#
loop_
_entity.id
_entity.type
_entity.pdbx_description
1 polymer ?
#
loop_
_entity_poly.entity_id
_entity_poly.type
_entity_poly.pdbx_seq_one_letter_code
_entity_poly.pdbx_strand_id
1 'polypeptide(L)'
;MSKVGRNDLCPCGSGKKYKKCCIDKESSAVESILRLVSSEEAAAHEAMAVEPKFIQAAPESAGGSESKLTLVKLRKMVSRDLKWEHPAHEQLALHLIESMRADYEKEIIFEALVLWNGYSRKTKPAVKKMGSFCAAIEYILSEEYGFLTTQADLALKYEITSATISRKVKEMLNYVEEYGMSGEDDEELSLSLSGSPKDKEQAYLHKAKEATSSKRRIQLAEAALEFYPDSPDAYLLLAEESDNEHEARAFLRAGIAAGERELGELFFAENKGHFWGLYETRSYIRICKSYAESCWFGGNAEEAAATLENILVLNSEDNTGARYLLAAVYLYGNKLAEAERVLNTYGKDDAAAAFAYDRIVLEYKKNGITSQLKMLYRVARNVNKHVPEYLLGVKRLPHNLPDYVGMGDTNEAIEYVIMHSRLWASMPDLLKWLLKQ
;
A
#
# COMPACT_ATOMS: atom_id res chain seq x y z
N MET A 1 2.22 -36.07 -1.70
CA MET A 1 2.95 -34.79 -1.59
C MET A 1 3.25 -34.53 -0.13
N SER A 2 4.50 -34.17 0.21
CA SER A 2 4.94 -33.86 1.58
C SER A 2 4.18 -32.65 2.14
N LYS A 3 3.66 -32.75 3.37
CA LYS A 3 2.91 -31.68 4.04
C LYS A 3 3.85 -30.50 4.35
N VAL A 4 3.50 -29.30 3.88
CA VAL A 4 4.22 -28.05 4.16
C VAL A 4 4.04 -27.69 5.65
N GLY A 5 5.15 -27.40 6.34
CA GLY A 5 5.16 -27.04 7.75
C GLY A 5 4.63 -25.62 7.99
N ARG A 6 3.95 -25.41 9.12
CA ARG A 6 3.28 -24.14 9.49
C ARG A 6 4.17 -22.89 9.44
N ASN A 7 5.48 -23.05 9.61
CA ASN A 7 6.45 -21.95 9.59
C ASN A 7 7.28 -21.88 8.29
N ASP A 8 7.04 -22.78 7.33
CA ASP A 8 7.71 -22.79 6.04
C ASP A 8 7.20 -21.66 5.14
N LEU A 9 7.95 -21.35 4.08
CA LEU A 9 7.51 -20.39 3.07
C LEU A 9 6.26 -20.88 2.36
N CYS A 10 5.32 -19.97 2.15
CA CYS A 10 4.02 -20.29 1.57
C CYS A 10 4.19 -20.74 0.10
N PRO A 11 3.61 -21.89 -0.31
CA PRO A 11 3.78 -22.43 -1.66
C PRO A 11 3.20 -21.56 -2.77
N CYS A 12 2.36 -20.57 -2.44
CA CYS A 12 1.77 -19.64 -3.40
C CYS A 12 2.77 -18.60 -3.94
N GLY A 13 4.05 -18.67 -3.53
CA GLY A 13 5.10 -17.75 -4.01
C GLY A 13 5.08 -16.38 -3.36
N SER A 14 4.24 -16.16 -2.33
CA SER A 14 4.10 -14.84 -1.68
C SER A 14 5.30 -14.39 -0.83
N GLY A 15 6.31 -15.25 -0.64
CA GLY A 15 7.44 -15.00 0.25
C GLY A 15 7.08 -14.97 1.76
N LYS A 16 5.79 -15.05 2.12
CA LYS A 16 5.31 -15.05 3.51
C LYS A 16 5.33 -16.46 4.10
N LYS A 17 5.39 -16.60 5.43
CA LYS A 17 5.23 -17.89 6.10
C LYS A 17 3.82 -18.45 5.85
N TYR A 18 3.68 -19.76 5.64
CA TYR A 18 2.39 -20.40 5.29
C TYR A 18 1.26 -19.99 6.25
N LYS A 19 1.56 -19.88 7.55
CA LYS A 19 0.60 -19.43 8.58
C LYS A 19 0.10 -17.99 8.51
N LYS A 20 0.77 -17.12 7.76
CA LYS A 20 0.44 -15.70 7.61
C LYS A 20 -0.03 -15.40 6.18
N CYS A 21 -0.30 -16.43 5.40
CA CYS A 21 -0.67 -16.31 4.00
C CYS A 21 -1.89 -17.14 3.67
N CYS A 22 -1.76 -18.47 3.63
CA CYS A 22 -2.83 -19.35 3.14
C CYS A 22 -3.47 -20.22 4.24
N ILE A 23 -2.84 -20.40 5.41
CA ILE A 23 -3.35 -21.33 6.44
C ILE A 23 -4.74 -20.95 6.98
N ASP A 24 -4.99 -19.65 7.18
CA ASP A 24 -6.26 -19.16 7.74
C ASP A 24 -7.29 -18.85 6.63
N LYS A 25 -6.85 -18.85 5.36
CA LYS A 25 -7.67 -18.56 4.18
C LYS A 25 -8.24 -19.82 3.51
N GLU A 26 -7.81 -21.01 3.92
CA GLU A 26 -8.41 -22.27 3.47
C GLU A 26 -9.79 -22.54 4.12
N SER A 27 -10.13 -21.90 5.25
CA SER A 27 -11.25 -22.37 6.10
C SER A 27 -12.56 -21.56 6.07
N SER A 28 -12.63 -20.32 5.56
CA SER A 28 -13.80 -19.45 5.87
C SER A 28 -14.62 -18.92 4.69
N ALA A 29 -14.07 -18.72 3.49
CA ALA A 29 -14.83 -18.17 2.35
C ALA A 29 -14.99 -19.18 1.21
N VAL A 30 -14.01 -20.09 1.12
CA VAL A 30 -13.92 -21.15 0.11
C VAL A 30 -14.93 -22.26 0.43
N GLU A 31 -15.14 -22.60 1.70
CA GLU A 31 -15.96 -23.75 2.10
C GLU A 31 -17.48 -23.52 1.96
N SER A 32 -17.96 -22.28 2.14
CA SER A 32 -19.38 -21.93 1.98
C SER A 32 -19.83 -21.89 0.51
N ILE A 33 -18.91 -21.60 -0.41
CA ILE A 33 -19.19 -21.51 -1.85
C ILE A 33 -18.94 -22.86 -2.55
N LEU A 34 -17.92 -23.62 -2.14
CA LEU A 34 -17.58 -24.90 -2.80
C LEU A 34 -18.58 -26.04 -2.54
N ARG A 35 -19.31 -26.06 -1.41
CA ARG A 35 -20.25 -27.17 -1.11
C ARG A 35 -21.47 -27.24 -2.05
N LEU A 36 -21.79 -26.16 -2.77
CA LEU A 36 -23.02 -26.09 -3.58
C LEU A 36 -22.80 -26.38 -5.07
N VAL A 37 -21.55 -26.46 -5.54
CA VAL A 37 -21.26 -26.39 -6.99
C VAL A 37 -20.31 -27.49 -7.48
N SER A 38 -19.71 -28.30 -6.61
CA SER A 38 -18.75 -29.33 -7.03
C SER A 38 -19.35 -30.74 -7.08
N SER A 39 -20.03 -31.06 -8.17
CA SER A 39 -19.97 -32.39 -8.79
C SER A 39 -19.56 -32.23 -10.25
N GLU A 40 -18.36 -32.73 -10.56
CA GLU A 40 -17.78 -33.05 -11.89
C GLU A 40 -17.28 -31.84 -12.71
N GLU A 41 -15.96 -31.54 -12.71
CA GLU A 41 -14.86 -32.07 -13.57
C GLU A 41 -14.94 -31.59 -15.04
N ALA A 42 -13.89 -31.21 -15.77
CA ALA A 42 -12.45 -31.07 -15.54
C ALA A 42 -11.78 -30.34 -16.75
N ALA A 43 -10.56 -29.81 -16.51
CA ALA A 43 -9.38 -29.72 -17.42
C ALA A 43 -9.44 -28.86 -18.71
N ALA A 44 -8.35 -28.30 -19.27
CA ALA A 44 -6.97 -27.92 -18.90
C ALA A 44 -6.36 -27.27 -20.19
N HIS A 45 -5.34 -26.39 -20.10
CA HIS A 45 -4.10 -26.44 -20.93
C HIS A 45 -3.14 -25.24 -20.70
N GLU A 46 -1.86 -25.60 -20.51
CA GLU A 46 -0.58 -24.84 -20.43
C GLU A 46 -0.23 -24.07 -21.71
N ALA A 47 0.42 -22.89 -21.74
CA ALA A 47 1.74 -22.38 -21.29
C ALA A 47 2.82 -22.36 -22.40
N MET A 48 3.50 -21.22 -22.59
CA MET A 48 4.92 -21.15 -23.01
C MET A 48 5.52 -19.74 -22.81
N ALA A 49 6.73 -19.73 -22.26
CA ALA A 49 7.55 -18.58 -21.88
C ALA A 49 8.57 -18.19 -22.96
N VAL A 50 9.02 -16.93 -22.95
CA VAL A 50 10.28 -16.48 -23.56
C VAL A 50 10.94 -15.43 -22.66
N GLU A 51 12.22 -15.65 -22.37
CA GLU A 51 13.14 -14.82 -21.56
C GLU A 51 13.94 -13.78 -22.42
N PRO A 52 14.71 -12.87 -21.81
CA PRO A 52 14.86 -11.48 -22.25
C PRO A 52 16.20 -11.16 -22.94
N LYS A 53 16.29 -9.96 -23.52
CA LYS A 53 17.55 -9.35 -24.01
C LYS A 53 17.78 -7.97 -23.39
N PHE A 54 18.98 -7.80 -22.85
CA PHE A 54 19.57 -6.58 -22.27
C PHE A 54 20.24 -5.67 -23.32
N ILE A 55 20.72 -4.49 -22.83
CA ILE A 55 21.70 -3.51 -23.38
C ILE A 55 21.01 -2.24 -23.96
N GLN A 56 21.28 -0.96 -23.60
CA GLN A 56 22.37 -0.27 -22.89
C GLN A 56 21.99 1.15 -22.40
N ALA A 57 22.93 1.74 -21.64
CA ALA A 57 23.03 3.01 -20.92
C ALA A 57 22.75 4.36 -21.64
N ALA A 58 22.62 5.38 -20.77
CA ALA A 58 22.27 6.80 -20.91
C ALA A 58 23.28 7.70 -21.68
N PRO A 59 22.97 9.01 -21.77
CA PRO A 59 23.86 9.98 -21.11
C PRO A 59 23.16 11.14 -20.36
N GLU A 60 23.97 11.73 -19.48
CA GLU A 60 23.75 12.77 -18.47
C GLU A 60 23.49 14.20 -18.99
N SER A 61 22.90 15.06 -18.13
CA SER A 61 23.37 16.44 -17.85
C SER A 61 22.70 16.96 -16.55
N ALA A 62 23.48 17.25 -15.50
CA ALA A 62 23.92 18.58 -14.99
C ALA A 62 22.78 19.50 -14.49
N GLY A 63 22.81 20.15 -13.31
CA GLY A 63 23.84 20.36 -12.29
C GLY A 63 23.29 21.13 -11.07
N GLY A 64 24.02 21.09 -9.95
CA GLY A 64 23.72 21.83 -8.71
C GLY A 64 24.82 21.62 -7.67
N SER A 65 25.53 22.69 -7.31
CA SER A 65 26.74 22.66 -6.47
C SER A 65 26.41 22.63 -4.97
N GLU A 66 26.41 21.45 -4.36
CA GLU A 66 26.49 21.26 -2.90
C GLU A 66 27.87 20.69 -2.50
N SER A 67 28.32 20.98 -1.28
CA SER A 67 29.70 20.68 -0.87
C SER A 67 30.00 19.18 -0.91
N LYS A 68 30.77 18.73 -1.91
CA LYS A 68 31.09 17.30 -2.07
C LYS A 68 31.74 16.70 -0.81
N LEU A 69 31.29 15.50 -0.42
CA LEU A 69 31.89 14.70 0.63
C LEU A 69 33.30 14.23 0.20
N THR A 70 34.23 14.15 1.16
CA THR A 70 35.60 13.67 0.90
C THR A 70 35.98 12.61 1.93
N LEU A 71 36.88 11.69 1.58
CA LEU A 71 37.35 10.65 2.51
C LEU A 71 37.94 11.24 3.81
N VAL A 72 38.54 12.44 3.73
CA VAL A 72 39.06 13.17 4.89
C VAL A 72 37.90 13.64 5.78
N LYS A 73 36.83 14.19 5.21
CA LYS A 73 35.62 14.56 5.96
C LYS A 73 34.98 13.34 6.63
N LEU A 74 34.84 12.22 5.90
CA LEU A 74 34.27 10.98 6.45
C LEU A 74 35.07 10.45 7.65
N ARG A 75 36.41 10.38 7.54
CA ARG A 75 37.27 9.96 8.67
C ARG A 75 37.18 10.91 9.87
N LYS A 76 37.10 12.22 9.61
CA LYS A 76 36.92 13.21 10.69
C LYS A 76 35.58 13.01 11.40
N MET A 77 34.52 12.75 10.65
CA MET A 77 33.19 12.52 11.19
C MET A 77 33.13 11.25 12.04
N VAL A 78 33.75 10.14 11.60
CA VAL A 78 33.84 8.91 12.42
C VAL A 78 34.53 9.16 13.75
N SER A 79 35.61 9.95 13.77
CA SER A 79 36.44 10.14 14.97
C SER A 79 36.00 11.29 15.88
N ARG A 80 35.15 12.22 15.40
CA ARG A 80 34.79 13.44 16.15
C ARG A 80 33.30 13.68 16.29
N ASP A 81 32.51 13.29 15.30
CA ASP A 81 31.11 13.69 15.20
C ASP A 81 30.18 12.51 15.57
N LEU A 82 30.55 11.28 15.19
CA LEU A 82 29.79 10.07 15.49
C LEU A 82 30.11 9.53 16.90
N LYS A 83 29.07 9.02 17.58
CA LYS A 83 29.17 8.43 18.92
C LYS A 83 29.30 6.91 18.82
N TRP A 84 30.21 6.32 19.60
CA TRP A 84 30.45 4.87 19.59
C TRP A 84 30.36 4.28 20.99
N GLU A 85 29.65 3.17 21.14
CA GLU A 85 29.53 2.44 22.40
C GLU A 85 30.79 1.63 22.73
N HIS A 86 31.62 1.32 21.73
CA HIS A 86 32.84 0.55 21.89
C HIS A 86 33.90 0.94 20.83
N PRO A 87 35.21 0.96 21.17
CA PRO A 87 36.28 1.32 20.23
C PRO A 87 36.34 0.44 18.97
N ALA A 88 35.97 -0.84 19.10
CA ALA A 88 35.88 -1.74 17.96
C ALA A 88 34.79 -1.33 16.93
N HIS A 89 33.77 -0.57 17.35
CA HIS A 89 32.76 -0.04 16.45
C HIS A 89 33.32 1.12 15.62
N GLU A 90 34.05 2.05 16.26
CA GLU A 90 34.76 3.13 15.56
C GLU A 90 35.79 2.58 14.56
N GLN A 91 36.58 1.59 14.96
CA GLN A 91 37.57 0.96 14.08
C GLN A 91 36.94 0.29 12.86
N LEU A 92 35.77 -0.34 13.03
CA LEU A 92 35.03 -0.93 11.92
C LEU A 92 34.55 0.14 10.93
N ALA A 93 34.07 1.27 11.43
CA ALA A 93 33.68 2.42 10.60
C ALA A 93 34.85 2.95 9.75
N LEU A 94 36.05 3.07 10.34
CA LEU A 94 37.24 3.43 9.60
C LEU A 94 37.62 2.37 8.55
N HIS A 95 37.47 1.08 8.89
CA HIS A 95 37.72 -0.02 7.96
C HIS A 95 36.76 0.00 6.77
N LEU A 96 35.47 0.30 6.98
CA LEU A 96 34.46 0.48 5.92
C LEU A 96 34.89 1.55 4.91
N ILE A 97 35.38 2.70 5.39
CA ILE A 97 35.88 3.76 4.51
C ILE A 97 37.01 3.23 3.63
N GLU A 98 37.95 2.49 4.21
CA GLU A 98 39.11 1.97 3.45
C GLU A 98 38.73 0.84 2.48
N SER A 99 37.79 -0.03 2.84
CA SER A 99 37.37 -1.16 2.01
C SER A 99 36.42 -0.77 0.88
N MET A 100 35.70 0.34 1.01
CA MET A 100 34.73 0.83 0.00
C MET A 100 35.26 1.99 -0.86
N ARG A 101 36.34 2.67 -0.49
CA ARG A 101 36.82 3.91 -1.18
C ARG A 101 37.06 3.79 -2.69
N ALA A 102 37.39 2.60 -3.17
CA ALA A 102 37.75 2.36 -4.57
C ALA A 102 36.51 2.12 -5.44
N ASP A 103 35.51 1.44 -4.87
CA ASP A 103 34.37 0.92 -5.61
C ASP A 103 33.11 1.79 -5.44
N TYR A 104 33.07 2.66 -4.42
CA TYR A 104 31.88 3.44 -4.05
C TYR A 104 32.10 4.96 -4.02
N GLU A 105 31.03 5.69 -4.31
CA GLU A 105 30.94 7.13 -4.08
C GLU A 105 30.92 7.47 -2.59
N LYS A 106 31.26 8.72 -2.25
CA LYS A 106 31.53 9.11 -0.86
C LYS A 106 30.23 9.22 -0.05
N GLU A 107 29.15 9.47 -0.76
CA GLU A 107 27.76 9.51 -0.33
C GLU A 107 27.30 8.11 0.11
N ILE A 108 27.61 7.08 -0.67
CA ILE A 108 27.28 5.68 -0.30
C ILE A 108 28.14 5.22 0.88
N ILE A 109 29.42 5.59 0.92
CA ILE A 109 30.27 5.31 2.09
C ILE A 109 29.72 6.02 3.33
N PHE A 110 29.17 7.24 3.19
CA PHE A 110 28.53 7.94 4.30
C PHE A 110 27.33 7.14 4.84
N GLU A 111 26.47 6.62 3.98
CA GLU A 111 25.33 5.80 4.38
C GLU A 111 25.75 4.51 5.09
N ALA A 112 26.84 3.87 4.64
CA ALA A 112 27.42 2.73 5.34
C ALA A 112 27.81 3.06 6.78
N LEU A 113 28.37 4.26 6.99
CA LEU A 113 28.74 4.75 8.32
C LEU A 113 27.52 5.06 9.18
N VAL A 114 26.47 5.64 8.59
CA VAL A 114 25.20 5.94 9.28
C VAL A 114 24.53 4.65 9.74
N LEU A 115 24.38 3.66 8.86
CA LEU A 115 23.83 2.34 9.21
C LEU A 115 24.62 1.69 10.33
N TRP A 116 25.95 1.67 10.21
CA TRP A 116 26.78 1.07 11.24
C TRP A 116 26.69 1.82 12.58
N ASN A 117 26.66 3.15 12.56
CA ASN A 117 26.57 3.95 13.77
C ASN A 117 25.27 3.68 14.52
N GLY A 118 24.13 3.75 13.82
CA GLY A 118 22.83 3.45 14.41
C GLY A 118 22.76 2.02 14.95
N TYR A 119 23.10 1.04 14.11
CA TYR A 119 23.05 -0.38 14.48
C TYR A 119 23.93 -0.69 15.70
N SER A 120 25.15 -0.17 15.72
CA SER A 120 26.11 -0.46 16.80
C SER A 120 25.73 0.18 18.14
N ARG A 121 25.12 1.37 18.11
CA ARG A 121 24.60 2.04 19.31
C ARG A 121 23.41 1.31 19.92
N LYS A 122 22.46 0.88 19.09
CA LYS A 122 21.24 0.20 19.55
C LYS A 122 21.51 -1.23 20.00
N THR A 123 22.23 -2.02 19.19
CA THR A 123 22.37 -3.47 19.41
C THR A 123 23.63 -3.86 20.19
N LYS A 124 24.59 -2.93 20.34
CA LYS A 124 25.88 -3.14 21.03
C LYS A 124 26.58 -4.45 20.64
N PRO A 125 26.79 -4.70 19.34
CA PRO A 125 27.22 -6.00 18.85
C PRO A 125 28.69 -6.28 19.21
N ALA A 126 29.00 -7.54 19.53
CA ALA A 126 30.38 -7.97 19.72
C ALA A 126 31.09 -8.14 18.35
N VAL A 127 32.07 -7.29 18.06
CA VAL A 127 32.86 -7.33 16.81
C VAL A 127 34.04 -8.28 16.97
N LYS A 128 33.88 -9.55 16.61
CA LYS A 128 34.98 -10.55 16.60
C LYS A 128 35.81 -10.51 15.33
N LYS A 129 35.16 -10.31 14.18
CA LYS A 129 35.78 -10.15 12.86
C LYS A 129 35.11 -8.97 12.16
N MET A 130 35.86 -7.90 11.90
CA MET A 130 35.32 -6.68 11.27
C MET A 130 34.67 -6.99 9.92
N GLY A 131 35.31 -7.83 9.11
CA GLY A 131 34.79 -8.25 7.79
C GLY A 131 33.37 -8.79 7.81
N SER A 132 32.91 -9.39 8.92
CA SER A 132 31.54 -9.93 9.02
C SER A 132 30.44 -8.86 8.93
N PHE A 133 30.64 -7.68 9.53
CA PHE A 133 29.69 -6.58 9.43
C PHE A 133 29.99 -5.70 8.22
N CYS A 134 31.26 -5.51 7.85
CA CYS A 134 31.61 -4.75 6.64
C CYS A 134 31.01 -5.35 5.37
N ALA A 135 31.16 -6.67 5.20
CA ALA A 135 30.55 -7.39 4.08
C ALA A 135 29.02 -7.33 4.10
N ALA A 136 28.40 -7.36 5.28
CA ALA A 136 26.95 -7.27 5.38
C ALA A 136 26.42 -5.88 4.99
N ILE A 137 27.06 -4.81 5.46
CA ILE A 137 26.70 -3.43 5.13
C ILE A 137 26.92 -3.17 3.63
N GLU A 138 28.07 -3.58 3.08
CA GLU A 138 28.36 -3.43 1.66
C GLU A 138 27.37 -4.22 0.80
N TYR A 139 26.96 -5.43 1.23
CA TYR A 139 25.94 -6.20 0.54
C TYR A 139 24.57 -5.49 0.55
N ILE A 140 24.14 -4.97 1.70
CA ILE A 140 22.86 -4.24 1.83
C ILE A 140 22.83 -3.05 0.88
N LEU A 141 23.88 -2.22 0.87
CA LEU A 141 23.96 -1.06 -0.01
C LEU A 141 24.09 -1.45 -1.48
N SER A 142 24.78 -2.55 -1.78
CA SER A 142 24.85 -3.06 -3.15
C SER A 142 23.49 -3.47 -3.69
N GLU A 143 22.64 -4.10 -2.87
CA GLU A 143 21.28 -4.47 -3.26
C GLU A 143 20.40 -3.22 -3.46
N GLU A 144 20.49 -2.25 -2.55
CA GLU A 144 19.71 -0.99 -2.61
C GLU A 144 20.02 -0.17 -3.87
N TYR A 145 21.31 -0.03 -4.21
CA TYR A 145 21.76 0.80 -5.32
C TYR A 145 22.04 0.03 -6.62
N GLY A 146 21.79 -1.28 -6.63
CA GLY A 146 21.91 -2.11 -7.83
C GLY A 146 23.34 -2.34 -8.32
N PHE A 147 24.35 -2.35 -7.42
CA PHE A 147 25.75 -2.61 -7.77
C PHE A 147 26.06 -4.09 -8.11
N LEU A 148 25.06 -4.98 -8.02
CA LEU A 148 25.15 -6.42 -8.36
C LEU A 148 26.28 -7.19 -7.66
N THR A 149 26.76 -6.71 -6.52
CA THR A 149 27.80 -7.40 -5.74
C THR A 149 27.19 -8.58 -4.97
N THR A 150 27.73 -9.78 -5.19
CA THR A 150 27.16 -10.99 -4.55
C THR A 150 27.75 -11.25 -3.16
N GLN A 151 27.03 -12.01 -2.32
CA GLN A 151 27.58 -12.49 -1.05
C GLN A 151 28.79 -13.42 -1.23
N ALA A 152 28.99 -14.01 -2.42
CA ALA A 152 30.17 -14.82 -2.71
C ALA A 152 31.41 -13.93 -2.93
N ASP A 153 31.26 -12.83 -3.66
CA ASP A 153 32.33 -11.87 -3.91
C ASP A 153 32.79 -11.21 -2.62
N LEU A 154 31.84 -10.80 -1.77
CA LEU A 154 32.12 -10.19 -0.47
C LEU A 154 32.70 -11.19 0.53
N ALA A 155 32.32 -12.46 0.45
CA ALA A 155 32.92 -13.52 1.25
C ALA A 155 34.42 -13.67 0.95
N LEU A 156 34.81 -13.57 -0.33
CA LEU A 156 36.21 -13.56 -0.74
C LEU A 156 36.92 -12.27 -0.29
N LYS A 157 36.32 -11.10 -0.57
CA LYS A 157 36.88 -9.77 -0.22
C LYS A 157 37.21 -9.63 1.27
N TYR A 158 36.34 -10.16 2.13
CA TYR A 158 36.45 -10.00 3.59
C TYR A 158 36.91 -11.27 4.33
N GLU A 159 37.31 -12.33 3.61
CA GLU A 159 37.80 -13.60 4.16
C GLU A 159 36.84 -14.25 5.18
N ILE A 160 35.55 -14.30 4.81
CA ILE A 160 34.48 -14.89 5.63
C ILE A 160 33.59 -15.80 4.78
N THR A 161 32.64 -16.50 5.40
CA THR A 161 31.67 -17.33 4.68
C THR A 161 30.44 -16.53 4.29
N SER A 162 29.85 -16.80 3.12
CA SER A 162 28.58 -16.19 2.71
C SER A 162 27.47 -16.42 3.73
N ALA A 163 27.44 -17.58 4.41
CA ALA A 163 26.50 -17.84 5.50
C ALA A 163 26.64 -16.86 6.68
N THR A 164 27.86 -16.40 6.97
CA THR A 164 28.09 -15.36 7.98
C THR A 164 27.52 -14.03 7.53
N ILE A 165 27.71 -13.68 6.25
CA ILE A 165 27.14 -12.47 5.63
C ILE A 165 25.62 -12.54 5.69
N SER A 166 24.98 -13.61 5.21
CA SER A 166 23.50 -13.71 5.20
C SER A 166 22.91 -13.54 6.60
N ARG A 167 23.54 -14.09 7.64
CA ARG A 167 23.09 -13.91 9.03
C ARG A 167 23.21 -12.44 9.47
N LYS A 168 24.34 -11.78 9.21
CA LYS A 168 24.54 -10.38 9.59
C LYS A 168 23.67 -9.42 8.80
N VAL A 169 23.49 -9.67 7.50
CA VAL A 169 22.52 -8.98 6.65
C VAL A 169 21.13 -9.06 7.27
N LYS A 170 20.67 -10.27 7.63
CA LYS A 170 19.36 -10.44 8.28
C LYS A 170 19.25 -9.68 9.61
N GLU A 171 20.27 -9.73 10.46
CA GLU A 171 20.28 -8.99 11.72
C GLU A 171 20.20 -7.46 11.49
N MET A 172 20.92 -6.95 10.50
CA MET A 172 20.94 -5.52 10.16
C MET A 172 19.67 -5.07 9.46
N LEU A 173 19.12 -5.85 8.53
CA LEU A 173 17.84 -5.55 7.89
C LEU A 173 16.69 -5.53 8.91
N ASN A 174 16.66 -6.47 9.86
CA ASN A 174 15.68 -6.42 10.95
C ASN A 174 15.82 -5.13 11.78
N TYR A 175 17.05 -4.65 11.99
CA TYR A 175 17.29 -3.38 12.68
C TYR A 175 16.80 -2.19 11.84
N VAL A 176 17.14 -2.14 10.55
CA VAL A 176 16.71 -1.06 9.66
C VAL A 176 15.18 -1.02 9.55
N GLU A 177 14.56 -2.19 9.46
CA GLU A 177 13.11 -2.35 9.42
C GLU A 177 12.44 -1.77 10.69
N GLU A 178 13.06 -1.95 11.85
CA GLU A 178 12.52 -1.51 13.14
C GLU A 178 12.87 -0.05 13.48
N TYR A 179 14.07 0.41 13.16
CA TYR A 179 14.65 1.65 13.69
C TYR A 179 15.10 2.66 12.62
N GLY A 180 15.06 2.31 11.34
CA GLY A 180 15.69 3.10 10.27
C GLY A 180 17.22 3.00 10.25
N MET A 181 17.84 3.55 9.21
CA MET A 181 19.31 3.45 8.99
C MET A 181 20.12 4.15 10.10
N SER A 182 19.77 5.38 10.48
CA SER A 182 20.45 6.11 11.55
C SER A 182 20.02 5.70 12.96
N GLY A 183 18.90 4.98 13.09
CA GLY A 183 18.24 4.66 14.36
C GLY A 183 17.24 5.72 14.80
N GLU A 184 16.28 5.32 15.64
CA GLU A 184 15.14 6.13 16.11
C GLU A 184 15.56 7.54 16.57
N ASP A 185 16.50 7.63 17.53
CA ASP A 185 16.84 8.91 18.19
C ASP A 185 17.48 9.94 17.23
N ASP A 186 18.37 9.48 16.35
CA ASP A 186 19.07 10.36 15.41
C ASP A 186 18.18 10.72 14.21
N GLU A 187 17.24 9.84 13.85
CA GLU A 187 16.24 10.09 12.83
C GLU A 187 15.20 11.11 13.29
N GLU A 188 14.73 11.00 14.53
CA GLU A 188 13.86 11.97 15.19
C GLU A 188 14.54 13.33 15.31
N LEU A 189 15.82 13.35 15.71
CA LEU A 189 16.62 14.57 15.75
C LEU A 189 16.78 15.21 14.37
N SER A 190 17.08 14.43 13.32
CA SER A 190 17.20 14.92 11.94
C SER A 190 15.93 15.62 11.45
N LEU A 191 14.77 15.02 11.74
CA LEU A 191 13.45 15.59 11.39
C LEU A 191 13.04 16.77 12.29
N SER A 192 13.57 16.83 13.51
CA SER A 192 13.24 17.89 14.47
C SER A 192 13.88 19.25 14.14
N LEU A 193 14.92 19.29 13.30
CA LEU A 193 15.87 20.41 13.21
C LEU A 193 15.45 21.62 12.34
N SER A 194 14.37 21.56 11.57
CA SER A 194 13.78 22.75 10.92
C SER A 194 12.42 22.47 10.28
N GLY A 195 11.43 23.37 10.48
CA GLY A 195 10.12 23.30 9.85
C GLY A 195 8.97 23.66 10.79
N SER A 196 7.81 24.02 10.24
CA SER A 196 6.55 24.11 10.99
C SER A 196 6.12 22.73 11.51
N PRO A 197 5.21 22.63 12.50
CA PRO A 197 4.68 21.33 12.94
C PRO A 197 4.11 20.50 11.80
N LYS A 198 3.50 21.15 10.80
CA LYS A 198 2.97 20.51 9.60
C LYS A 198 4.08 19.99 8.67
N ASP A 199 5.17 20.74 8.49
CA ASP A 199 6.31 20.25 7.68
C ASP A 199 6.93 18.99 8.30
N LYS A 200 6.99 18.93 9.65
CA LYS A 200 7.46 17.75 10.38
C LYS A 200 6.54 16.56 10.14
N GLU A 201 5.23 16.76 10.32
CA GLU A 201 4.23 15.74 10.03
C GLU A 201 4.38 15.17 8.61
N GLN A 202 4.50 16.03 7.59
CA GLN A 202 4.66 15.59 6.21
C GLN A 202 5.93 14.75 6.00
N ALA A 203 7.03 15.09 6.66
CA ALA A 203 8.26 14.33 6.59
C ALA A 203 8.13 12.93 7.23
N TYR A 204 7.44 12.82 8.37
CA TYR A 204 7.12 11.53 8.98
C TYR A 204 6.18 10.71 8.10
N LEU A 205 5.15 11.32 7.50
CA LEU A 205 4.23 10.63 6.60
C LEU A 205 4.89 10.16 5.30
N HIS A 206 5.83 10.92 4.74
CA HIS A 206 6.60 10.49 3.58
C HIS A 206 7.34 9.18 3.89
N LYS A 207 8.08 9.17 5.01
CA LYS A 207 8.79 7.97 5.47
C LYS A 207 7.84 6.82 5.79
N ALA A 208 6.67 7.11 6.37
CA ALA A 208 5.67 6.09 6.65
C ALA A 208 5.12 5.43 5.37
N LYS A 209 5.10 6.14 4.25
CA LYS A 209 4.71 5.57 2.95
C LYS A 209 5.81 4.72 2.31
N GLU A 210 7.07 5.03 2.59
CA GLU A 210 8.23 4.27 2.11
C GLU A 210 8.55 3.06 3.00
N ALA A 211 8.10 3.07 4.24
CA ALA A 211 8.35 2.00 5.19
C ALA A 211 7.64 0.70 4.78
N THR A 212 8.42 -0.38 4.70
CA THR A 212 7.92 -1.72 4.34
C THR A 212 7.32 -2.49 5.52
N SER A 213 7.61 -2.05 6.76
CA SER A 213 7.15 -2.70 7.98
C SER A 213 5.92 -2.03 8.54
N SER A 214 4.85 -2.80 8.73
CA SER A 214 3.61 -2.37 9.41
C SER A 214 3.90 -1.67 10.75
N LYS A 215 4.77 -2.26 11.58
CA LYS A 215 5.16 -1.68 12.88
C LYS A 215 5.77 -0.28 12.70
N ARG A 216 6.66 -0.12 11.71
CA ARG A 216 7.33 1.15 11.44
C ARG A 216 6.37 2.18 10.86
N ARG A 217 5.46 1.78 9.98
CA ARG A 217 4.39 2.62 9.45
C ARG A 217 3.54 3.21 10.57
N ILE A 218 3.13 2.37 11.53
CA ILE A 218 2.37 2.79 12.72
C ILE A 218 3.18 3.79 13.56
N GLN A 219 4.42 3.45 13.95
CA GLN A 219 5.26 4.34 14.76
C GLN A 219 5.47 5.72 14.12
N LEU A 220 5.71 5.75 12.80
CA LEU A 220 5.91 7.01 12.08
C LEU A 220 4.61 7.83 11.99
N ALA A 221 3.45 7.17 11.82
CA ALA A 221 2.16 7.85 11.83
C ALA A 221 1.78 8.37 13.23
N GLU A 222 2.08 7.62 14.30
CA GLU A 222 1.91 8.07 15.68
C GLU A 222 2.81 9.28 15.99
N ALA A 223 4.09 9.21 15.62
CA ALA A 223 5.02 10.34 15.77
C ALA A 223 4.55 11.58 14.99
N ALA A 224 3.99 11.39 13.79
CA ALA A 224 3.42 12.49 13.01
C ALA A 224 2.28 13.21 13.78
N LEU A 225 1.41 12.45 14.46
CA LEU A 225 0.32 12.99 15.28
C LEU A 225 0.80 13.70 16.55
N GLU A 226 1.95 13.34 17.10
CA GLU A 226 2.55 14.07 18.23
C GLU A 226 2.95 15.50 17.84
N PHE A 227 3.45 15.69 16.60
CA PHE A 227 3.78 17.01 16.08
C PHE A 227 2.55 17.77 15.56
N TYR A 228 1.66 17.08 14.86
CA TYR A 228 0.48 17.67 14.23
C TYR A 228 -0.76 16.78 14.41
N PRO A 229 -1.51 16.96 15.51
CA PRO A 229 -2.67 16.14 15.83
C PRO A 229 -3.82 16.24 14.82
N ASP A 230 -3.85 17.33 14.05
CA ASP A 230 -4.90 17.60 13.07
C ASP A 230 -4.53 17.08 11.66
N SER A 231 -3.87 15.90 11.57
CA SER A 231 -3.50 15.25 10.30
C SER A 231 -4.46 14.13 9.89
N PRO A 232 -5.30 14.32 8.86
CA PRO A 232 -6.12 13.24 8.32
C PRO A 232 -5.27 12.10 7.70
N ASP A 233 -4.16 12.43 7.05
CA ASP A 233 -3.31 11.43 6.37
C ASP A 233 -2.60 10.50 7.39
N ALA A 234 -2.23 11.00 8.58
CA ALA A 234 -1.69 10.16 9.65
C ALA A 234 -2.72 9.16 10.20
N TYR A 235 -3.94 9.63 10.46
CA TYR A 235 -5.04 8.75 10.88
C TYR A 235 -5.43 7.73 9.81
N LEU A 236 -5.36 8.11 8.52
CA LEU A 236 -5.59 7.18 7.41
C LEU A 236 -4.56 6.04 7.41
N LEU A 237 -3.27 6.34 7.59
CA LEU A 237 -2.23 5.31 7.70
C LEU A 237 -2.47 4.36 8.88
N LEU A 238 -2.87 4.90 10.04
CA LEU A 238 -3.20 4.06 11.21
C LEU A 238 -4.41 3.15 10.93
N ALA A 239 -5.41 3.65 10.20
CA ALA A 239 -6.56 2.86 9.80
C ALA A 239 -6.19 1.74 8.82
N GLU A 240 -5.31 1.99 7.86
CA GLU A 240 -4.81 0.98 6.91
C GLU A 240 -4.02 -0.14 7.61
N GLU A 241 -3.29 0.20 8.67
CA GLU A 241 -2.48 -0.74 9.46
C GLU A 241 -3.25 -1.45 10.57
N SER A 242 -4.51 -1.08 10.79
CA SER A 242 -5.35 -1.69 11.83
C SER A 242 -5.77 -3.10 11.45
N ASP A 243 -5.49 -4.07 12.33
CA ASP A 243 -5.95 -5.46 12.17
C ASP A 243 -7.48 -5.62 12.40
N ASN A 244 -8.12 -4.60 12.96
CA ASN A 244 -9.51 -4.61 13.37
C ASN A 244 -10.31 -3.49 12.69
N GLU A 245 -11.35 -3.89 11.95
CA GLU A 245 -12.27 -2.98 11.27
C GLU A 245 -12.92 -1.93 12.19
N HIS A 246 -13.20 -2.30 13.46
CA HIS A 246 -13.75 -1.34 14.43
C HIS A 246 -12.74 -0.26 14.83
N GLU A 247 -11.47 -0.64 14.97
CA GLU A 247 -10.37 0.26 15.28
C GLU A 247 -10.03 1.14 14.09
N ALA A 248 -9.96 0.56 12.88
CA ALA A 248 -9.81 1.28 11.63
C ALA A 248 -10.86 2.39 11.49
N ARG A 249 -12.15 2.08 11.73
CA ARG A 249 -13.23 3.09 11.73
C ARG A 249 -13.08 4.16 12.80
N ALA A 250 -12.52 3.83 13.96
CA ALA A 250 -12.28 4.81 15.01
C ALA A 250 -11.20 5.82 14.57
N PHE A 251 -10.10 5.34 13.97
CA PHE A 251 -9.07 6.21 13.38
C PHE A 251 -9.61 7.05 12.24
N LEU A 252 -10.37 6.46 11.31
CA LEU A 252 -10.99 7.21 10.20
C LEU A 252 -11.91 8.32 10.71
N ARG A 253 -12.74 8.05 11.73
CA ARG A 253 -13.58 9.08 12.36
C ARG A 253 -12.75 10.17 13.04
N ALA A 254 -11.69 9.79 13.74
CA ALA A 254 -10.78 10.74 14.39
C ALA A 254 -10.10 11.65 13.36
N GLY A 255 -9.68 11.11 12.21
CA GLY A 255 -9.06 11.89 11.16
C GLY A 255 -10.02 12.76 10.35
N ILE A 256 -11.30 12.39 10.22
CA ILE A 256 -12.34 13.31 9.72
C ILE A 256 -12.45 14.52 10.66
N ALA A 257 -12.57 14.28 11.96
CA ALA A 257 -12.66 15.35 12.95
C ALA A 257 -11.38 16.20 13.00
N ALA A 258 -10.20 15.61 12.76
CA ALA A 258 -8.93 16.32 12.61
C ALA A 258 -8.95 17.27 11.42
N GLY A 259 -9.37 16.80 10.24
CA GLY A 259 -9.46 17.65 9.05
C GLY A 259 -10.51 18.75 9.17
N GLU A 260 -11.62 18.50 9.87
CA GLU A 260 -12.62 19.53 10.20
C GLU A 260 -12.04 20.66 11.05
N ARG A 261 -11.21 20.33 12.06
CA ARG A 261 -10.51 21.32 12.88
C ARG A 261 -9.43 22.06 12.10
N GLU A 262 -8.67 21.35 11.27
CA GLU A 262 -7.59 21.92 10.46
C GLU A 262 -8.12 22.98 9.48
N LEU A 263 -9.17 22.63 8.72
CA LEU A 263 -9.71 23.51 7.69
C LEU A 263 -10.61 24.59 8.29
N GLY A 264 -11.43 24.24 9.29
CA GLY A 264 -12.35 25.15 9.96
C GLY A 264 -13.63 25.46 9.16
N GLU A 265 -14.70 25.81 9.88
CA GLU A 265 -16.06 25.95 9.32
C GLU A 265 -16.16 26.99 8.19
N LEU A 266 -15.46 28.13 8.32
CA LEU A 266 -15.47 29.19 7.30
C LEU A 266 -14.86 28.69 5.98
N PHE A 267 -13.76 27.95 6.06
CA PHE A 267 -13.12 27.39 4.87
C PHE A 267 -14.04 26.41 4.15
N PHE A 268 -14.75 25.56 4.91
CA PHE A 268 -15.77 24.67 4.33
C PHE A 268 -16.88 25.44 3.62
N ALA A 269 -17.38 26.51 4.23
CA ALA A 269 -18.45 27.32 3.65
C ALA A 269 -18.01 28.02 2.35
N GLU A 270 -16.81 28.57 2.32
CA GLU A 270 -16.26 29.33 1.18
C GLU A 270 -15.85 28.45 0.00
N ASN A 271 -15.36 27.24 0.27
CA ASN A 271 -14.75 26.36 -0.74
C ASN A 271 -15.62 25.18 -1.16
N LYS A 272 -16.85 25.10 -0.63
CA LYS A 272 -17.81 24.04 -0.94
C LYS A 272 -17.98 23.83 -2.45
N GLY A 273 -17.85 22.58 -2.89
CA GLY A 273 -17.92 22.17 -4.29
C GLY A 273 -16.56 22.17 -5.01
N HIS A 274 -15.53 22.79 -4.43
CA HIS A 274 -14.22 22.98 -5.06
C HIS A 274 -13.07 22.24 -4.34
N PHE A 275 -13.37 21.32 -3.42
CA PHE A 275 -12.37 20.66 -2.56
C PHE A 275 -11.33 19.85 -3.34
N TRP A 276 -11.57 19.43 -4.58
CA TRP A 276 -10.53 18.70 -5.33
C TRP A 276 -9.41 19.61 -5.86
N GLY A 277 -9.77 20.83 -6.24
CA GLY A 277 -8.84 21.82 -6.80
C GLY A 277 -7.88 22.39 -5.76
N LEU A 278 -8.24 22.29 -4.48
CA LEU A 278 -7.46 22.78 -3.36
C LEU A 278 -6.62 21.63 -2.80
N TYR A 279 -5.33 21.86 -2.59
CA TYR A 279 -4.41 20.81 -2.15
C TYR A 279 -4.69 20.42 -0.69
N GLU A 280 -5.02 21.42 0.13
CA GLU A 280 -5.23 21.35 1.58
C GLU A 280 -6.42 20.46 1.96
N THR A 281 -7.43 20.34 1.10
CA THR A 281 -8.64 19.54 1.35
C THR A 281 -8.54 18.10 0.87
N ARG A 282 -7.46 17.72 0.17
CA ARG A 282 -7.35 16.38 -0.42
C ARG A 282 -7.21 15.29 0.62
N SER A 283 -6.52 15.57 1.74
CA SER A 283 -6.40 14.63 2.86
C SER A 283 -7.77 14.36 3.49
N TYR A 284 -8.56 15.42 3.70
CA TYR A 284 -9.93 15.32 4.21
C TYR A 284 -10.84 14.48 3.30
N ILE A 285 -10.86 14.76 1.98
CA ILE A 285 -11.70 13.99 1.06
C ILE A 285 -11.28 12.52 1.00
N ARG A 286 -9.97 12.24 1.02
CA ARG A 286 -9.43 10.86 1.01
C ARG A 286 -9.91 10.09 2.25
N ILE A 287 -9.78 10.66 3.45
CA ILE A 287 -10.19 9.96 4.66
C ILE A 287 -11.72 9.78 4.74
N CYS A 288 -12.51 10.76 4.27
CA CYS A 288 -13.96 10.59 4.15
C CYS A 288 -14.32 9.43 3.23
N LYS A 289 -13.63 9.29 2.10
CA LYS A 289 -13.85 8.18 1.17
C LYS A 289 -13.56 6.84 1.84
N SER A 290 -12.40 6.70 2.49
CA SER A 290 -12.04 5.48 3.22
C SER A 290 -13.02 5.15 4.35
N TYR A 291 -13.52 6.17 5.08
CA TYR A 291 -14.57 5.98 6.09
C TYR A 291 -15.88 5.46 5.49
N ALA A 292 -16.32 6.02 4.35
CA ALA A 292 -17.51 5.57 3.66
C ALA A 292 -17.40 4.11 3.18
N GLU A 293 -16.24 3.76 2.59
CA GLU A 293 -15.94 2.39 2.14
C GLU A 293 -15.94 1.41 3.32
N SER A 294 -15.28 1.77 4.43
CA SER A 294 -15.27 0.98 5.66
C SER A 294 -16.67 0.83 6.28
N CYS A 295 -17.51 1.87 6.26
CA CYS A 295 -18.91 1.77 6.67
C CYS A 295 -19.69 0.82 5.76
N TRP A 296 -19.46 0.91 4.45
CA TRP A 296 -20.08 0.03 3.48
C TRP A 296 -19.65 -1.42 3.67
N PHE A 297 -18.38 -1.75 3.83
CA PHE A 297 -17.97 -3.12 4.09
C PHE A 297 -18.44 -3.61 5.47
N GLY A 298 -18.53 -2.70 6.44
CA GLY A 298 -18.96 -2.97 7.81
C GLY A 298 -20.45 -3.19 8.04
N GLY A 299 -21.31 -3.06 7.02
CA GLY A 299 -22.76 -3.22 7.20
C GLY A 299 -23.56 -1.92 7.18
N ASN A 300 -22.92 -0.79 7.46
CA ASN A 300 -23.57 0.50 7.76
C ASN A 300 -23.84 1.32 6.49
N ALA A 301 -24.81 0.87 5.69
CA ALA A 301 -25.15 1.49 4.40
C ALA A 301 -25.64 2.94 4.52
N GLU A 302 -26.36 3.29 5.59
CA GLU A 302 -26.88 4.66 5.79
C GLU A 302 -25.75 5.66 6.03
N GLU A 303 -24.81 5.33 6.91
CA GLU A 303 -23.63 6.16 7.20
C GLU A 303 -22.72 6.29 5.98
N ALA A 304 -22.54 5.20 5.22
CA ALA A 304 -21.81 5.23 3.97
C ALA A 304 -22.46 6.20 2.95
N ALA A 305 -23.78 6.12 2.78
CA ALA A 305 -24.51 7.04 1.90
C ALA A 305 -24.34 8.50 2.33
N ALA A 306 -24.55 8.81 3.61
CA ALA A 306 -24.41 10.17 4.13
C ALA A 306 -23.01 10.75 3.90
N THR A 307 -21.98 9.92 4.11
CA THR A 307 -20.58 10.34 3.88
C THR A 307 -20.30 10.56 2.39
N LEU A 308 -20.76 9.67 1.51
CA LEU A 308 -20.58 9.80 0.06
C LEU A 308 -21.33 11.00 -0.51
N GLU A 309 -22.56 11.24 -0.04
CA GLU A 309 -23.32 12.45 -0.36
C GLU A 309 -22.55 13.71 0.04
N ASN A 310 -21.99 13.74 1.25
CA ASN A 310 -21.16 14.87 1.70
C ASN A 310 -19.92 15.07 0.82
N ILE A 311 -19.24 13.99 0.42
CA ILE A 311 -18.11 14.08 -0.52
C ILE A 311 -18.54 14.74 -1.84
N LEU A 312 -19.68 14.34 -2.43
CA LEU A 312 -20.18 14.94 -3.68
C LEU A 312 -20.59 16.41 -3.51
N VAL A 313 -21.05 16.78 -2.32
CA VAL A 313 -21.38 18.17 -1.98
C VAL A 313 -20.11 19.04 -1.87
N LEU A 314 -19.01 18.50 -1.35
CA LEU A 314 -17.74 19.20 -1.20
C LEU A 314 -16.88 19.16 -2.47
N ASN A 315 -17.02 18.11 -3.27
CA ASN A 315 -16.30 17.83 -4.51
C ASN A 315 -17.29 17.46 -5.63
N SER A 316 -17.87 18.48 -6.25
CA SER A 316 -18.99 18.29 -7.20
C SER A 316 -18.60 17.61 -8.51
N GLU A 317 -17.32 17.71 -8.90
CA GLU A 317 -16.77 17.01 -10.07
C GLU A 317 -16.46 15.53 -9.77
N ASP A 318 -16.59 15.10 -8.51
CA ASP A 318 -16.39 13.73 -8.04
C ASP A 318 -15.13 13.06 -8.59
N ASN A 319 -14.00 13.76 -8.51
CA ASN A 319 -12.71 13.23 -8.96
C ASN A 319 -12.29 11.95 -8.22
N THR A 320 -12.89 11.67 -7.06
CA THR A 320 -12.62 10.48 -6.25
C THR A 320 -13.50 9.27 -6.57
N GLY A 321 -14.55 9.43 -7.39
CA GLY A 321 -15.45 8.35 -7.78
C GLY A 321 -16.46 7.92 -6.72
N ALA A 322 -16.82 8.79 -5.77
CA ALA A 322 -17.80 8.51 -4.72
C ALA A 322 -19.18 8.12 -5.27
N ARG A 323 -19.55 8.64 -6.45
CA ARG A 323 -20.81 8.35 -7.13
C ARG A 323 -21.04 6.86 -7.42
N TYR A 324 -19.97 6.10 -7.70
CA TYR A 324 -20.08 4.70 -8.07
C TYR A 324 -20.53 3.86 -6.87
N LEU A 325 -19.90 4.05 -5.72
CA LEU A 325 -20.30 3.38 -4.49
C LEU A 325 -21.67 3.89 -4.00
N LEU A 326 -21.97 5.18 -4.16
CA LEU A 326 -23.25 5.75 -3.74
C LEU A 326 -24.44 5.11 -4.48
N ALA A 327 -24.31 4.89 -5.80
CA ALA A 327 -25.32 4.17 -6.57
C ALA A 327 -25.54 2.75 -6.02
N ALA A 328 -24.47 2.02 -5.71
CA ALA A 328 -24.54 0.69 -5.13
C ALA A 328 -25.26 0.66 -3.78
N VAL A 329 -24.92 1.61 -2.91
CA VAL A 329 -25.49 1.77 -1.57
C VAL A 329 -27.00 2.03 -1.65
N TYR A 330 -27.43 2.93 -2.53
CA TYR A 330 -28.86 3.19 -2.74
C TYR A 330 -29.61 1.99 -3.32
N LEU A 331 -29.03 1.29 -4.30
CA LEU A 331 -29.62 0.08 -4.86
C LEU A 331 -29.77 -1.00 -3.80
N TYR A 332 -28.77 -1.19 -2.94
CA TYR A 332 -28.82 -2.15 -1.83
C TYR A 332 -29.92 -1.79 -0.84
N GLY A 333 -30.01 -0.52 -0.43
CA GLY A 333 -31.07 0.00 0.44
C GLY A 333 -32.44 0.17 -0.21
N ASN A 334 -32.63 -0.25 -1.46
CA ASN A 334 -33.88 -0.11 -2.24
C ASN A 334 -34.37 1.35 -2.40
N LYS A 335 -33.46 2.32 -2.31
CA LYS A 335 -33.69 3.75 -2.58
C LYS A 335 -33.60 4.00 -4.09
N LEU A 336 -34.57 3.46 -4.83
CA LEU A 336 -34.47 3.35 -6.30
C LEU A 336 -34.53 4.70 -7.01
N ALA A 337 -35.25 5.68 -6.46
CA ALA A 337 -35.33 7.03 -7.03
C ALA A 337 -33.99 7.77 -6.87
N GLU A 338 -33.33 7.61 -5.73
CA GLU A 338 -32.01 8.14 -5.42
C GLU A 338 -30.96 7.52 -6.35
N ALA A 339 -30.95 6.19 -6.47
CA ALA A 339 -30.06 5.46 -7.37
C ALA A 339 -30.23 5.92 -8.84
N GLU A 340 -31.47 6.06 -9.30
CA GLU A 340 -31.76 6.54 -10.65
C GLU A 340 -31.27 7.98 -10.86
N ARG A 341 -31.42 8.86 -9.87
CA ARG A 341 -30.85 10.22 -9.94
C ARG A 341 -29.34 10.20 -10.10
N VAL A 342 -28.62 9.39 -9.34
CA VAL A 342 -27.16 9.25 -9.47
C VAL A 342 -26.79 8.74 -10.86
N LEU A 343 -27.42 7.65 -11.32
CA LEU A 343 -27.16 7.05 -12.63
C LEU A 343 -27.47 7.99 -13.80
N ASN A 344 -28.47 8.86 -13.67
CA ASN A 344 -28.80 9.82 -14.72
C ASN A 344 -27.93 11.08 -14.69
N THR A 345 -27.55 11.54 -13.50
CA THR A 345 -26.71 12.74 -13.34
C THR A 345 -25.29 12.47 -13.80
N TYR A 346 -24.72 11.33 -13.39
CA TYR A 346 -23.33 11.03 -13.65
C TYR A 346 -23.11 9.96 -14.73
N GLY A 347 -24.06 9.06 -14.93
CA GLY A 347 -23.88 7.89 -15.79
C GLY A 347 -24.35 8.05 -17.23
N LYS A 348 -24.58 9.27 -17.72
CA LYS A 348 -25.06 9.52 -19.09
C LYS A 348 -23.94 9.42 -20.12
N ASP A 349 -22.80 10.03 -19.82
CA ASP A 349 -21.62 10.09 -20.70
C ASP A 349 -20.43 9.30 -20.12
N ASP A 350 -20.64 8.62 -18.99
CA ASP A 350 -19.64 7.83 -18.28
C ASP A 350 -19.71 6.36 -18.72
N ALA A 351 -18.60 5.87 -19.25
CA ALA A 351 -18.44 4.51 -19.77
C ALA A 351 -17.98 3.50 -18.71
N ALA A 352 -18.01 3.83 -17.42
CA ALA A 352 -17.59 2.92 -16.36
C ALA A 352 -18.49 1.68 -16.24
N ALA A 353 -17.86 0.54 -15.95
CA ALA A 353 -18.56 -0.71 -15.67
C ALA A 353 -19.59 -0.54 -14.54
N ALA A 354 -19.27 0.23 -13.51
CA ALA A 354 -20.14 0.46 -12.36
C ALA A 354 -21.56 0.90 -12.77
N PHE A 355 -21.68 1.96 -13.56
CA PHE A 355 -22.99 2.44 -14.00
C PHE A 355 -23.69 1.51 -14.98
N ALA A 356 -22.93 0.87 -15.88
CA ALA A 356 -23.53 -0.05 -16.85
C ALA A 356 -24.19 -1.25 -16.16
N TYR A 357 -23.53 -1.81 -15.14
CA TYR A 357 -24.07 -2.92 -14.37
C TYR A 357 -25.09 -2.49 -13.31
N ASP A 358 -24.94 -1.31 -12.68
CA ASP A 358 -25.93 -0.78 -11.74
C ASP A 358 -27.27 -0.45 -12.42
N ARG A 359 -27.27 -0.09 -13.71
CA ARG A 359 -28.51 0.04 -14.51
C ARG A 359 -29.24 -1.28 -14.66
N ILE A 360 -28.53 -2.42 -14.76
CA ILE A 360 -29.16 -3.75 -14.77
C ILE A 360 -29.84 -4.00 -13.44
N VAL A 361 -29.15 -3.70 -12.34
CA VAL A 361 -29.67 -3.88 -10.98
C VAL A 361 -30.90 -3.01 -10.75
N LEU A 362 -30.87 -1.74 -11.19
CA LEU A 362 -32.02 -0.85 -11.10
C LEU A 362 -33.23 -1.39 -11.87
N GLU A 363 -33.04 -1.82 -13.12
CA GLU A 363 -34.12 -2.40 -13.94
C GLU A 363 -34.67 -3.67 -13.29
N TYR A 364 -33.80 -4.55 -12.78
CA TYR A 364 -34.21 -5.76 -12.07
C TYR A 364 -35.07 -5.44 -10.85
N LYS A 365 -34.65 -4.47 -10.03
CA LYS A 365 -35.38 -4.09 -8.81
C LYS A 365 -36.72 -3.40 -9.12
N LYS A 366 -36.84 -2.68 -10.24
CA LYS A 366 -38.09 -2.04 -10.65
C LYS A 366 -39.05 -3.00 -11.33
N ASN A 367 -38.56 -3.83 -12.25
CA ASN A 367 -39.38 -4.51 -13.25
C ASN A 367 -39.12 -6.03 -13.34
N GLY A 368 -38.12 -6.55 -12.63
CA GLY A 368 -37.72 -7.96 -12.70
C GLY A 368 -36.99 -8.30 -14.01
N ILE A 369 -37.05 -9.57 -14.42
CA ILE A 369 -36.36 -10.06 -15.62
C ILE A 369 -37.20 -9.75 -16.86
N THR A 370 -36.85 -8.66 -17.54
CA THR A 370 -37.53 -8.18 -18.74
C THR A 370 -36.64 -8.29 -20.00
N SER A 371 -37.22 -8.04 -21.17
CA SER A 371 -36.45 -7.85 -22.41
C SER A 371 -35.51 -6.64 -22.32
N GLN A 372 -35.91 -5.61 -21.57
CA GLN A 372 -35.08 -4.43 -21.32
C GLN A 372 -33.85 -4.80 -20.47
N LEU A 373 -34.03 -5.58 -19.41
CA LEU A 373 -32.93 -6.09 -18.60
C LEU A 373 -31.92 -6.89 -19.45
N LYS A 374 -32.41 -7.77 -20.32
CA LYS A 374 -31.58 -8.52 -21.29
C LYS A 374 -30.77 -7.60 -22.19
N MET A 375 -31.38 -6.52 -22.67
CA MET A 375 -30.70 -5.51 -23.49
C MET A 375 -29.61 -4.80 -22.69
N LEU A 376 -29.92 -4.32 -21.48
CA LEU A 376 -28.97 -3.66 -20.59
C LEU A 376 -27.78 -4.55 -20.26
N TYR A 377 -28.00 -5.85 -20.05
CA TYR A 377 -26.91 -6.80 -19.84
C TYR A 377 -25.95 -6.90 -21.02
N ARG A 378 -26.47 -6.94 -22.26
CA ARG A 378 -25.61 -6.92 -23.46
C ARG A 378 -24.79 -5.63 -23.55
N VAL A 379 -25.39 -4.49 -23.21
CA VAL A 379 -24.69 -3.20 -23.16
C VAL A 379 -23.59 -3.23 -22.11
N ALA A 380 -23.88 -3.68 -20.88
CA ALA A 380 -22.89 -3.75 -19.81
C ALA A 380 -21.73 -4.69 -20.13
N ARG A 381 -21.99 -5.84 -20.79
CA ARG A 381 -20.93 -6.74 -21.27
C ARG A 381 -20.04 -6.10 -22.34
N ASN A 382 -20.60 -5.22 -23.18
CA ASN A 382 -19.81 -4.49 -24.16
C ASN A 382 -18.94 -3.41 -23.51
N VAL A 383 -19.40 -2.84 -22.38
CA VAL A 383 -18.60 -1.92 -21.57
C VAL A 383 -17.46 -2.66 -20.88
N ASN A 384 -17.75 -3.72 -20.15
CA ASN A 384 -16.74 -4.54 -19.51
C ASN A 384 -17.16 -6.02 -19.48
N LYS A 385 -16.57 -6.81 -20.39
CA LYS A 385 -16.86 -8.24 -20.53
C LYS A 385 -16.36 -9.12 -19.39
N HIS A 386 -15.48 -8.60 -18.53
CA HIS A 386 -14.81 -9.35 -17.47
C HIS A 386 -15.63 -9.42 -16.18
N VAL A 387 -16.51 -8.44 -15.94
CA VAL A 387 -17.35 -8.39 -14.73
C VAL A 387 -18.10 -9.71 -14.46
N PRO A 388 -18.79 -10.33 -15.44
CA PRO A 388 -19.52 -11.57 -15.17
C PRO A 388 -18.59 -12.73 -14.77
N GLU A 389 -17.35 -12.77 -15.27
CA GLU A 389 -16.39 -13.84 -14.95
C GLU A 389 -16.02 -13.81 -13.46
N TYR A 390 -15.80 -12.62 -12.89
CA TYR A 390 -15.51 -12.46 -11.47
C TYR A 390 -16.76 -12.55 -10.61
N LEU A 391 -17.86 -11.93 -11.05
CA LEU A 391 -19.12 -11.89 -10.32
C LEU A 391 -19.72 -13.30 -10.14
N LEU A 392 -19.58 -14.16 -11.14
CA LEU A 392 -20.07 -15.55 -11.10
C LEU A 392 -19.04 -16.55 -10.55
N GLY A 393 -17.85 -16.07 -10.14
CA GLY A 393 -16.80 -16.91 -9.57
C GLY A 393 -16.08 -17.82 -10.56
N VAL A 394 -16.23 -17.59 -11.87
CA VAL A 394 -15.44 -18.28 -12.92
C VAL A 394 -13.96 -17.93 -12.77
N LYS A 395 -13.67 -16.66 -12.48
CA LYS A 395 -12.34 -16.18 -12.08
C LYS A 395 -12.32 -15.87 -10.60
N ARG A 396 -11.20 -16.21 -9.95
CA ARG A 396 -10.98 -15.86 -8.54
C ARG A 396 -10.64 -14.37 -8.42
N LEU A 397 -11.29 -13.70 -7.47
CA LEU A 397 -10.92 -12.34 -7.08
C LEU A 397 -9.53 -12.35 -6.40
N PRO A 398 -8.68 -11.34 -6.67
CA PRO A 398 -7.48 -11.13 -5.89
C PRO A 398 -7.82 -10.80 -4.43
N HIS A 399 -6.81 -10.91 -3.55
CA HIS A 399 -6.99 -10.57 -2.14
C HIS A 399 -7.00 -9.07 -1.87
N ASN A 400 -6.42 -8.28 -2.78
CA ASN A 400 -6.30 -6.82 -2.68
C ASN A 400 -6.95 -6.18 -3.89
N LEU A 401 -7.40 -4.94 -3.74
CA LEU A 401 -7.81 -4.11 -4.88
C LEU A 401 -6.61 -3.84 -5.81
N PRO A 402 -6.83 -3.64 -7.12
CA PRO A 402 -5.78 -3.28 -8.05
C PRO A 402 -5.20 -1.88 -7.78
N ASP A 403 -3.91 -1.69 -8.04
CA ASP A 403 -3.24 -0.39 -7.87
C ASP A 403 -3.68 0.63 -8.94
N TYR A 404 -4.06 0.14 -10.13
CA TYR A 404 -4.49 0.96 -11.27
C TYR A 404 -5.68 0.32 -11.96
N VAL A 405 -6.63 1.15 -12.35
CA VAL A 405 -7.86 0.74 -13.03
C VAL A 405 -7.97 1.46 -14.37
N GLY A 406 -8.06 0.71 -15.45
CA GLY A 406 -8.34 1.20 -16.79
C GLY A 406 -9.78 0.89 -17.22
N MET A 407 -10.43 1.82 -17.92
CA MET A 407 -11.79 1.61 -18.41
C MET A 407 -11.89 0.38 -19.32
N GLY A 408 -12.85 -0.51 -19.02
CA GLY A 408 -13.11 -1.75 -19.75
C GLY A 408 -12.13 -2.89 -19.47
N ASP A 409 -11.11 -2.68 -18.64
CA ASP A 409 -10.08 -3.69 -18.38
C ASP A 409 -10.50 -4.70 -17.28
N THR A 410 -9.58 -5.62 -16.98
CA THR A 410 -9.81 -6.64 -15.95
C THR A 410 -9.78 -6.05 -14.52
N ASN A 411 -9.00 -4.99 -14.29
CA ASN A 411 -8.88 -4.36 -12.97
C ASN A 411 -10.14 -3.57 -12.61
N GLU A 412 -10.77 -2.89 -13.58
CA GLU A 412 -12.09 -2.24 -13.39
C GLU A 412 -13.14 -3.27 -12.98
N ALA A 413 -13.13 -4.44 -13.62
CA ALA A 413 -14.05 -5.52 -13.27
C ALA A 413 -13.83 -6.03 -11.85
N ILE A 414 -12.56 -6.18 -11.43
CA ILE A 414 -12.20 -6.60 -10.07
C ILE A 414 -12.66 -5.56 -9.04
N GLU A 415 -12.33 -4.28 -9.26
CA GLU A 415 -12.73 -3.18 -8.38
C GLU A 415 -14.24 -3.15 -8.23
N TYR A 416 -14.98 -3.12 -9.35
CA TYR A 416 -16.44 -3.13 -9.36
C TYR A 416 -17.02 -4.31 -8.56
N VAL A 417 -16.56 -5.54 -8.83
CA VAL A 417 -17.12 -6.72 -8.16
C VAL A 417 -16.83 -6.70 -6.65
N ILE A 418 -15.65 -6.25 -6.22
CA ILE A 418 -15.32 -6.14 -4.80
C ILE A 418 -16.19 -5.08 -4.12
N MET A 419 -16.23 -3.86 -4.69
CA MET A 419 -16.96 -2.74 -4.12
C MET A 419 -18.48 -2.99 -4.11
N HIS A 420 -19.03 -3.68 -5.10
CA HIS A 420 -20.46 -3.97 -5.22
C HIS A 420 -20.85 -5.37 -4.72
N SER A 421 -19.93 -6.10 -4.08
CA SER A 421 -20.14 -7.49 -3.64
C SER A 421 -21.40 -7.67 -2.78
N ARG A 422 -21.62 -6.78 -1.80
CA ARG A 422 -22.83 -6.79 -0.94
C ARG A 422 -24.12 -6.58 -1.73
N LEU A 423 -24.08 -5.71 -2.74
CA LEU A 423 -25.23 -5.46 -3.61
C LEU A 423 -25.62 -6.73 -4.34
N TRP A 424 -24.69 -7.35 -5.06
CA TRP A 424 -24.96 -8.57 -5.83
C TRP A 424 -25.34 -9.76 -4.97
N ALA A 425 -24.70 -9.92 -3.80
CA ALA A 425 -25.04 -10.97 -2.84
C ALA A 425 -26.50 -10.86 -2.35
N SER A 426 -27.07 -9.66 -2.34
CA SER A 426 -28.49 -9.46 -1.98
C SER A 426 -29.48 -9.90 -3.06
N MET A 427 -29.02 -10.30 -4.26
CA MET A 427 -29.87 -10.64 -5.42
C MET A 427 -29.48 -11.98 -6.06
N PRO A 428 -29.60 -13.11 -5.32
CA PRO A 428 -29.18 -14.42 -5.81
C PRO A 428 -29.91 -14.87 -7.08
N ASP A 429 -31.16 -14.45 -7.29
CA ASP A 429 -31.93 -14.84 -8.48
C ASP A 429 -31.46 -14.10 -9.75
N LEU A 430 -30.96 -12.86 -9.61
CA LEU A 430 -30.33 -12.15 -10.72
C LEU A 430 -28.99 -12.81 -11.10
N LEU A 431 -28.20 -13.26 -10.11
CA LEU A 431 -26.98 -14.03 -10.35
C LEU A 431 -27.27 -15.37 -11.06
N LYS A 432 -28.29 -16.12 -10.61
CA LYS A 432 -28.74 -17.35 -11.30
C LYS A 432 -29.20 -17.09 -12.73
N TRP A 433 -29.82 -15.94 -12.98
CA TRP A 433 -30.21 -15.55 -14.34
C TRP A 433 -28.99 -15.24 -15.21
N LEU A 434 -27.99 -14.52 -14.68
CA LEU A 434 -26.72 -14.22 -15.35
C LEU A 434 -25.95 -15.50 -15.74
N LEU A 435 -25.92 -16.51 -14.87
CA LEU A 435 -25.34 -17.83 -15.14
C LEU A 435 -25.95 -18.56 -16.36
N LYS A 436 -27.19 -18.21 -16.73
CA LYS A 436 -27.90 -18.83 -17.85
C LYS A 436 -27.80 -18.02 -19.16
N GLN A 437 -27.15 -16.86 -19.14
CA GLN A 437 -26.96 -16.00 -20.32
C GLN A 437 -25.65 -16.30 -21.02
#